data_AF-A0A453QX03-F1
#
_entry.id   AF-A0A453QX03-F1
#
_cell.length_a   1.000
_cell.length_b   1.000
_cell.length_c   1.000
_cell.angle_alpha   90.00
_cell.angle_beta   90.00
_cell.angle_gamma   90.00
#
_symmetry.space_group_name_H-M   'P 1'
#
loop_
_entity.id
_entity.type
_entity.pdbx_description
1 polymer ?
#
loop_
_entity_poly.entity_id
_entity_poly.type
_entity_poly.pdbx_seq_one_letter_code
_entity_poly.pdbx_strand_id
1 'polypeptide(L)'
;FSSIHRLRTIVTLDNNMPSFTLLLLLCKESRYMTVLELRGLPIKTIPEAIGDLFNLRHLGLRNSKVKMLLRSIEKLSNLLTLDLFASGIHDLPSGIVKLKKLRHLFVEKVIDPYWKGFQCSSGMYIPNGLGKLTNLQTLQALEAQDDSLRHLGELRQLRSLRLLNVKQMHCGRIGESLLQMRCLSNLYVNASDENEVLLLNVLLPSLQKLSLRGRLAEGALDESPLFQAVGGQNLYSLILFWSQLREDPLPSLSQLSNLTSLQFTRAYNGEQLTFLMGWFPKLKILYLTDLPNLNRLEIQQGAMASLEKLFLVNLNNMTEVPPGIEFLIPLKYLALYEITSDFLTLLRQCSAIRGTRWAYSLRD
;
A
#
# COMPACT_ATOMS: atom_id res chain seq x y z
N PHE A 1 14.60 2.58 -40.97
CA PHE A 1 15.06 1.98 -39.69
C PHE A 1 15.82 0.68 -39.96
N SER A 2 17.08 0.70 -40.42
CA SER A 2 17.85 -0.54 -40.69
C SER A 2 18.37 -1.24 -39.43
N SER A 3 18.31 -0.57 -38.27
CA SER A 3 18.79 -1.07 -36.98
C SER A 3 17.69 -1.61 -36.05
N ILE A 4 16.42 -1.60 -36.48
CA ILE A 4 15.27 -1.95 -35.63
C ILE A 4 15.38 -3.37 -35.06
N HIS A 5 15.95 -4.30 -35.83
CA HIS A 5 16.14 -5.69 -35.43
C HIS A 5 17.10 -5.85 -34.23
N ARG A 6 17.97 -4.87 -33.96
CA ARG A 6 18.94 -4.92 -32.86
C ARG A 6 18.44 -4.22 -31.59
N LEU A 7 17.22 -3.68 -31.60
CA LEU A 7 16.66 -2.98 -30.44
C LEU A 7 16.50 -3.95 -29.25
N ARG A 8 17.05 -3.55 -28.11
CA ARG A 8 16.97 -4.29 -26.84
C ARG A 8 16.07 -3.61 -25.82
N THR A 9 15.88 -2.30 -25.94
CA THR A 9 15.17 -1.48 -24.97
C THR A 9 14.39 -0.41 -25.69
N ILE A 10 13.12 -0.28 -25.33
CA ILE A 10 12.28 0.85 -25.71
C ILE A 10 11.65 1.38 -24.45
N VAL A 11 11.83 2.68 -24.24
CA VAL A 11 11.22 3.41 -23.13
C VAL A 11 10.61 4.66 -23.73
N THR A 12 9.31 4.82 -23.54
CA THR A 12 8.60 6.02 -23.99
C THR A 12 8.57 7.04 -22.85
N LEU A 13 9.09 8.23 -23.11
CA LEU A 13 9.22 9.31 -22.12
C LEU A 13 8.15 10.40 -22.29
N ASP A 14 7.48 10.43 -23.44
CA ASP A 14 6.43 11.38 -23.79
C ASP A 14 5.09 10.64 -23.94
N ASN A 15 3.98 11.36 -23.71
CA ASN A 15 2.61 10.87 -23.87
C ASN A 15 2.16 10.84 -25.34
N ASN A 16 2.95 11.41 -26.24
CA ASN A 16 2.70 11.35 -27.67
C ASN A 16 2.86 9.92 -28.18
N MET A 17 1.79 9.44 -28.82
CA MET A 17 1.67 8.05 -29.26
C MET A 17 2.77 7.63 -30.25
N PRO A 18 3.48 6.52 -30.02
CA PRO A 18 3.88 5.69 -31.14
C PRO A 18 2.59 5.16 -31.80
N SER A 19 2.45 5.30 -33.11
CA SER A 19 1.31 4.71 -33.82
C SER A 19 1.20 3.22 -33.50
N PHE A 20 -0.02 2.66 -33.42
CA PHE A 20 -0.18 1.21 -33.20
C PHE A 20 0.63 0.39 -34.23
N THR A 21 0.74 0.92 -35.45
CA THR A 21 1.60 0.42 -36.52
C THR A 21 3.08 0.33 -36.10
N LEU A 22 3.61 1.36 -35.43
CA LEU A 22 4.98 1.32 -34.90
C LEU A 22 5.14 0.25 -33.82
N LEU A 23 4.21 0.14 -32.88
CA LEU A 23 4.25 -0.90 -31.85
C LEU A 23 4.22 -2.31 -32.46
N LEU A 24 3.38 -2.53 -33.49
CA LEU A 24 3.31 -3.79 -34.23
C LEU A 24 4.62 -4.10 -34.95
N LEU A 25 5.21 -3.11 -35.65
CA LEU A 25 6.51 -3.25 -36.32
C LEU A 25 7.62 -3.57 -35.32
N LEU A 26 7.65 -2.88 -34.18
CA LEU A 26 8.62 -3.12 -33.13
C LEU A 26 8.53 -4.55 -32.59
N CYS A 27 7.32 -5.03 -32.29
CA CYS A 27 7.12 -6.39 -31.80
C CYS A 27 7.53 -7.46 -32.82
N LYS A 28 7.26 -7.24 -34.11
CA LYS A 28 7.62 -8.20 -35.18
C LYS A 28 9.12 -8.23 -35.48
N GLU A 29 9.75 -7.06 -35.55
CA GLU A 29 11.11 -6.94 -36.08
C GLU A 29 12.19 -7.00 -34.99
N SER A 30 11.89 -6.66 -33.74
CA SER A 30 12.88 -6.47 -32.66
C SER A 30 13.00 -7.69 -31.73
N ARG A 31 13.32 -8.88 -32.27
CA ARG A 31 13.33 -10.15 -31.51
C ARG A 31 14.30 -10.21 -30.32
N TYR A 32 15.29 -9.31 -30.26
CA TYR A 32 16.24 -9.19 -29.14
C TYR A 32 15.77 -8.23 -28.04
N MET A 33 14.54 -7.70 -28.12
CA MET A 33 14.00 -6.80 -27.13
C MET A 33 13.91 -7.48 -25.76
N THR A 34 14.40 -6.76 -24.74
CA THR A 34 14.41 -7.17 -23.33
C THR A 34 13.55 -6.26 -22.47
N VAL A 35 13.37 -4.99 -22.86
CA VAL A 35 12.58 -4.00 -22.13
C VAL A 35 11.66 -3.27 -23.11
N LEU A 36 10.36 -3.29 -22.80
CA LEU A 36 9.34 -2.51 -23.47
C LEU A 36 8.54 -1.75 -22.41
N GLU A 37 8.83 -0.46 -22.26
CA GLU A 37 8.18 0.44 -21.31
C GLU A 37 7.32 1.45 -22.07
N LEU A 38 6.00 1.34 -21.86
CA LEU A 38 4.94 2.08 -22.56
C LEU A 38 4.04 2.87 -21.59
N ARG A 39 4.55 3.16 -20.38
CA ARG A 39 3.81 3.87 -19.32
C ARG A 39 3.16 5.16 -19.81
N GLY A 40 1.91 5.38 -19.41
CA GLY A 40 1.18 6.63 -19.62
C GLY A 40 0.67 6.84 -21.04
N LEU A 41 1.04 5.96 -21.99
CA LEU A 41 0.58 6.07 -23.36
C LEU A 41 -0.90 5.68 -23.48
N PRO A 42 -1.68 6.36 -24.34
CA PRO A 42 -3.09 6.04 -24.55
C PRO A 42 -3.30 4.80 -25.44
N ILE A 43 -2.45 3.78 -25.28
CA ILE A 43 -2.54 2.48 -25.95
C ILE A 43 -3.78 1.76 -25.46
N LYS A 44 -4.65 1.33 -26.39
CA LYS A 44 -5.88 0.59 -26.09
C LYS A 44 -5.73 -0.92 -26.22
N THR A 45 -4.81 -1.36 -27.07
CA THR A 45 -4.56 -2.77 -27.39
C THR A 45 -3.07 -3.00 -27.59
N ILE A 46 -2.62 -4.21 -27.29
CA ILE A 46 -1.25 -4.67 -27.55
C ILE A 46 -1.34 -5.66 -28.70
N PRO A 47 -0.45 -5.59 -29.71
CA PRO A 47 -0.47 -6.54 -30.83
C PRO A 47 -0.15 -7.97 -30.36
N GLU A 48 -0.73 -8.98 -31.00
CA GLU A 48 -0.42 -10.40 -30.70
C GLU A 48 1.08 -10.71 -30.81
N ALA A 49 1.77 -10.03 -31.73
CA ALA A 49 3.21 -10.13 -31.96
C ALA A 49 4.06 -9.82 -30.71
N ILE A 50 3.48 -9.24 -29.64
CA ILE A 50 4.19 -9.11 -28.36
C ILE A 50 4.73 -10.47 -27.88
N GLY A 51 4.00 -11.56 -28.12
CA GLY A 51 4.42 -12.91 -27.73
C GLY A 51 5.64 -13.45 -28.48
N ASP A 52 6.05 -12.78 -29.56
CA ASP A 52 7.25 -13.15 -30.33
C ASP A 52 8.53 -12.56 -29.71
N LEU A 53 8.39 -11.62 -28.76
CA LEU A 53 9.49 -11.03 -28.00
C LEU A 53 9.97 -11.99 -26.90
N PHE A 54 10.45 -13.18 -27.28
CA PHE A 54 10.86 -14.24 -26.34
C PHE A 54 11.92 -13.78 -25.31
N ASN A 55 12.76 -12.81 -25.66
CA ASN A 55 13.79 -12.25 -24.78
C ASN A 55 13.28 -11.19 -23.79
N LEU A 56 11.99 -10.82 -23.87
CA LEU A 56 11.43 -9.75 -23.06
C LEU A 56 11.47 -10.12 -21.57
N ARG A 57 12.02 -9.21 -20.78
CA ARG A 57 12.17 -9.30 -19.32
C ARG A 57 11.31 -8.28 -18.60
N HIS A 58 11.01 -7.15 -19.22
CA HIS A 58 10.15 -6.10 -18.67
C HIS A 58 9.10 -5.68 -19.69
N LEU A 59 7.83 -5.72 -19.29
CA LEU A 59 6.72 -5.12 -20.01
C LEU A 59 6.00 -4.13 -19.08
N GLY A 60 6.13 -2.85 -19.39
CA GLY A 60 5.49 -1.75 -18.68
C GLY A 60 4.32 -1.17 -19.46
N LEU A 61 3.14 -1.19 -18.85
CA LEU A 61 1.86 -0.71 -19.40
C LEU A 61 1.10 0.13 -18.35
N ARG A 62 1.83 0.60 -17.34
CA ARG A 62 1.28 1.41 -16.25
C ARG A 62 0.56 2.64 -16.80
N ASN A 63 -0.58 3.00 -16.21
CA ASN A 63 -1.37 4.16 -16.64
C ASN A 63 -1.75 4.14 -18.13
N SER A 64 -1.82 2.95 -18.76
CA SER A 64 -2.27 2.81 -20.15
C SER A 64 -3.77 2.56 -20.24
N LYS A 65 -4.34 2.65 -21.44
CA LYS A 65 -5.77 2.38 -21.70
C LYS A 65 -6.01 0.94 -22.17
N VAL A 66 -5.04 0.04 -22.00
CA VAL A 66 -5.15 -1.37 -22.39
C VAL A 66 -6.25 -2.01 -21.57
N LYS A 67 -7.21 -2.66 -22.22
CA LYS A 67 -8.36 -3.30 -21.55
C LYS A 67 -8.20 -4.79 -21.33
N MET A 68 -7.35 -5.43 -22.12
CA MET A 68 -7.16 -6.88 -22.10
C MET A 68 -5.71 -7.23 -22.43
N LEU A 69 -5.18 -8.25 -21.76
CA LEU A 69 -3.96 -8.93 -22.19
C LEU A 69 -4.33 -10.10 -23.09
N LEU A 70 -3.72 -10.15 -24.27
CA LEU A 70 -3.89 -11.25 -25.21
C LEU A 70 -3.18 -12.52 -24.74
N ARG A 71 -3.67 -13.70 -25.15
CA ARG A 71 -3.06 -15.01 -24.83
C ARG A 71 -1.59 -15.12 -25.26
N SER A 72 -1.13 -14.30 -26.20
CA SER A 72 0.28 -14.30 -26.63
C SER A 72 1.26 -13.91 -25.51
N ILE A 73 0.80 -13.22 -24.46
CA ILE A 73 1.61 -12.92 -23.27
C ILE A 73 2.17 -14.18 -22.61
N GLU A 74 1.46 -15.31 -22.73
CA GLU A 74 1.85 -16.60 -22.16
C GLU A 74 3.15 -17.16 -22.75
N LYS A 75 3.57 -16.66 -23.93
CA LYS A 75 4.82 -17.05 -24.60
C LYS A 75 6.06 -16.38 -24.00
N LEU A 76 5.89 -15.33 -23.20
CA LEU A 76 6.97 -14.52 -22.63
C LEU A 76 7.66 -15.20 -21.44
N SER A 77 8.17 -16.41 -21.63
CA SER A 77 8.77 -17.24 -20.58
C SER A 77 9.98 -16.61 -19.85
N ASN A 78 10.59 -15.57 -20.42
CA ASN A 78 11.68 -14.81 -19.82
C ASN A 78 11.26 -13.55 -19.05
N LEU A 79 9.95 -13.27 -18.98
CA LEU A 79 9.44 -12.07 -18.33
C LEU A 79 9.73 -12.11 -16.83
N LEU A 80 10.32 -11.02 -16.33
CA LEU A 80 10.63 -10.80 -14.92
C LEU A 80 9.68 -9.79 -14.29
N THR A 81 9.27 -8.78 -15.05
CA THR A 81 8.37 -7.71 -14.58
C THR A 81 7.23 -7.53 -15.57
N LEU A 82 6.01 -7.57 -15.04
CA LEU A 82 4.79 -7.15 -15.74
C LEU A 82 4.13 -6.04 -14.93
N ASP A 83 4.14 -4.82 -15.47
CA ASP A 83 3.53 -3.66 -14.82
C ASP A 83 2.27 -3.20 -15.55
N LEU A 84 1.12 -3.47 -14.95
CA LEU A 84 -0.22 -3.12 -15.41
C LEU A 84 -0.91 -2.14 -14.46
N PHE A 85 -0.16 -1.52 -13.53
CA PHE A 85 -0.72 -0.64 -12.52
C PHE A 85 -1.55 0.48 -13.15
N ALA A 86 -2.76 0.69 -12.64
CA ALA A 86 -3.70 1.69 -13.14
C ALA A 86 -3.93 1.62 -14.66
N SER A 87 -3.86 0.42 -15.24
CA SER A 87 -4.33 0.14 -16.59
C SER A 87 -5.84 -0.15 -16.60
N GLY A 88 -6.43 -0.28 -17.80
CA GLY A 88 -7.83 -0.68 -17.96
C GLY A 88 -8.06 -2.20 -17.94
N ILE A 89 -7.05 -3.00 -17.58
CA ILE A 89 -7.13 -4.46 -17.62
C ILE A 89 -8.08 -4.95 -16.52
N HIS A 90 -8.99 -5.85 -16.90
CA HIS A 90 -9.99 -6.43 -15.99
C HIS A 90 -9.65 -7.85 -15.54
N ASP A 91 -9.02 -8.63 -16.42
CA ASP A 91 -8.68 -10.03 -16.16
C ASP A 91 -7.30 -10.36 -16.70
N LEU A 92 -6.59 -11.24 -16.00
CA LEU A 92 -5.36 -11.84 -16.47
C LEU A 92 -5.66 -13.14 -17.25
N PRO A 93 -4.99 -13.40 -18.38
CA PRO A 93 -5.16 -14.66 -19.10
C PRO A 93 -4.70 -15.83 -18.24
N SER A 94 -5.35 -16.98 -18.39
CA SER A 94 -5.09 -18.15 -17.53
C SER A 94 -3.65 -18.65 -17.59
N GLY A 95 -2.94 -18.49 -18.72
CA GLY A 95 -1.53 -18.84 -18.79
C GLY A 95 -0.58 -17.82 -18.18
N ILE A 96 -1.03 -16.79 -17.45
CA ILE A 96 -0.13 -15.94 -16.65
C ILE A 96 0.74 -16.77 -15.69
N VAL A 97 0.19 -17.89 -15.18
CA VAL A 97 0.89 -18.85 -14.32
C VAL A 97 2.01 -19.62 -15.02
N LYS A 98 2.13 -19.52 -16.36
CA LYS A 98 3.25 -20.10 -17.14
C LYS A 98 4.51 -19.24 -17.06
N LEU A 99 4.41 -17.98 -16.64
CA LEU A 99 5.53 -17.04 -16.53
C LEU A 99 6.39 -17.33 -15.30
N LYS A 100 7.02 -18.51 -15.25
CA LYS A 100 7.74 -19.03 -14.07
C LYS A 100 8.93 -18.17 -13.61
N LYS A 101 9.46 -17.29 -14.48
CA LYS A 101 10.55 -16.35 -14.15
C LYS A 101 10.05 -15.01 -13.61
N LEU A 102 8.73 -14.79 -13.58
CA LEU A 102 8.14 -13.53 -13.13
C LEU A 102 8.49 -13.29 -11.66
N ARG A 103 8.98 -12.07 -11.39
CA ARG A 103 9.38 -11.58 -10.07
C ARG A 103 8.46 -10.48 -9.58
N HIS A 104 7.97 -9.64 -10.48
CA HIS A 104 7.14 -8.50 -10.11
C HIS A 104 5.88 -8.44 -10.97
N LEU A 105 4.73 -8.46 -10.29
CA LEU A 105 3.41 -8.35 -10.90
C LEU A 105 2.64 -7.19 -10.27
N PHE A 106 2.47 -6.12 -11.03
CA PHE A 106 1.71 -4.92 -10.63
C PHE A 106 0.41 -4.89 -11.42
N VAL A 107 -0.73 -5.01 -10.73
CA VAL A 107 -2.04 -5.26 -11.38
C VAL A 107 -3.19 -4.51 -10.72
N GLU A 108 -2.88 -3.57 -9.84
CA GLU A 108 -3.89 -2.79 -9.12
C GLU A 108 -4.55 -1.78 -10.05
N LYS A 109 -5.89 -1.77 -10.05
CA LYS A 109 -6.69 -0.74 -10.69
C LYS A 109 -7.08 0.29 -9.65
N VAL A 110 -6.83 1.57 -9.95
CA VAL A 110 -7.24 2.68 -9.08
C VAL A 110 -8.67 3.07 -9.44
N ILE A 111 -9.56 3.07 -8.45
CA ILE A 111 -10.97 3.47 -8.58
C ILE A 111 -11.14 4.91 -8.07
N ASP A 112 -10.61 5.19 -6.88
CA ASP A 112 -10.58 6.52 -6.27
C ASP A 112 -9.12 6.95 -6.08
N PRO A 113 -8.61 7.91 -6.89
CA PRO A 113 -7.22 8.37 -6.78
C PRO A 113 -6.94 9.15 -5.49
N TYR A 114 -7.98 9.63 -4.80
CA TYR A 114 -7.85 10.38 -3.56
C TYR A 114 -8.00 9.51 -2.32
N TRP A 115 -8.30 8.21 -2.48
CA TRP A 115 -8.45 7.23 -1.40
C TRP A 115 -9.49 7.61 -0.33
N LYS A 116 -10.45 8.48 -0.67
CA LYS A 116 -11.49 9.01 0.23
C LYS A 116 -12.53 7.96 0.57
N GLY A 117 -12.98 7.20 -0.42
CA GLY A 117 -13.95 6.12 -0.22
C GLY A 117 -13.29 4.80 0.22
N PHE A 118 -14.01 3.94 0.94
CA PHE A 118 -13.49 2.62 1.37
C PHE A 118 -12.93 1.81 0.19
N GLN A 119 -13.74 1.65 -0.87
CA GLN A 119 -13.35 0.97 -2.09
C GLN A 119 -12.58 1.91 -3.04
N CYS A 120 -11.27 2.00 -2.82
CA CYS A 120 -10.36 2.91 -3.53
C CYS A 120 -9.60 2.24 -4.69
N SER A 121 -9.49 0.92 -4.67
CA SER A 121 -8.80 0.12 -5.68
C SER A 121 -9.44 -1.25 -5.83
N SER A 122 -9.17 -1.91 -6.96
CA SER A 122 -9.48 -3.32 -7.17
C SER A 122 -8.25 -4.07 -7.66
N GLY A 123 -8.15 -5.35 -7.31
CA GLY A 123 -7.08 -6.22 -7.72
C GLY A 123 -7.46 -7.06 -8.93
N MET A 124 -6.64 -8.08 -9.18
CA MET A 124 -6.93 -9.09 -10.19
C MET A 124 -7.05 -10.46 -9.57
N TYR A 125 -7.92 -11.27 -10.17
CA TYR A 125 -7.97 -12.70 -9.93
C TYR A 125 -6.81 -13.38 -10.64
N ILE A 126 -6.05 -14.20 -9.93
CA ILE A 126 -5.06 -15.08 -10.53
C ILE A 126 -5.65 -16.49 -10.57
N PRO A 127 -5.83 -17.07 -11.77
CA PRO A 127 -6.43 -18.39 -11.90
C PRO A 127 -5.53 -19.50 -11.32
N ASN A 128 -6.07 -20.72 -11.27
CA ASN A 128 -5.42 -21.89 -10.70
C ASN A 128 -3.95 -22.04 -11.13
N GLY A 129 -3.09 -22.22 -10.13
CA GLY A 129 -1.64 -22.31 -10.32
C GLY A 129 -0.85 -21.06 -9.93
N LEU A 130 -1.44 -20.13 -9.16
CA LEU A 130 -0.72 -19.01 -8.53
C LEU A 130 0.61 -19.47 -7.92
N GLY A 131 0.60 -20.56 -7.14
CA GLY A 131 1.79 -21.10 -6.48
C GLY A 131 2.91 -21.60 -7.40
N LYS A 132 2.66 -21.74 -8.72
CA LYS A 132 3.70 -22.01 -9.73
C LYS A 132 4.62 -20.81 -9.97
N LEU A 133 4.21 -19.60 -9.58
CA LEU A 133 4.99 -18.36 -9.69
C LEU A 133 6.00 -18.25 -8.54
N THR A 134 6.77 -19.30 -8.28
CA THR A 134 7.64 -19.41 -7.09
C THR A 134 8.78 -18.37 -7.01
N ASN A 135 9.10 -17.72 -8.12
CA ASN A 135 10.08 -16.62 -8.18
C ASN A 135 9.48 -15.24 -7.87
N LEU A 136 8.17 -15.15 -7.61
CA LEU A 136 7.50 -13.88 -7.37
C LEU A 136 7.97 -13.25 -6.06
N GLN A 137 8.36 -11.98 -6.15
CA GLN A 137 8.86 -11.16 -5.06
C GLN A 137 7.89 -10.02 -4.73
N THR A 138 7.09 -9.59 -5.71
CA THR A 138 6.09 -8.54 -5.55
C THR A 138 4.78 -8.94 -6.23
N LEU A 139 3.70 -8.95 -5.44
CA LEU A 139 2.33 -9.11 -5.91
C LEU A 139 1.48 -7.95 -5.39
N GLN A 140 1.15 -6.99 -6.25
CA GLN A 140 0.60 -5.71 -5.81
C GLN A 140 -0.89 -5.72 -5.50
N ALA A 141 -1.71 -6.57 -6.11
CA ALA A 141 -3.15 -6.55 -5.83
C ALA A 141 -3.79 -7.88 -6.22
N LEU A 142 -3.74 -8.85 -5.31
CA LEU A 142 -4.45 -10.11 -5.43
C LEU A 142 -5.82 -9.97 -4.78
N GLU A 143 -6.88 -10.20 -5.55
CA GLU A 143 -8.23 -10.36 -5.00
C GLU A 143 -8.33 -11.68 -4.24
N ALA A 144 -8.80 -11.63 -3.00
CA ALA A 144 -8.92 -12.79 -2.15
C ALA A 144 -10.07 -13.71 -2.60
N GLN A 145 -9.69 -14.87 -3.14
CA GLN A 145 -10.60 -15.98 -3.44
C GLN A 145 -10.02 -17.29 -2.92
N ASP A 146 -10.90 -18.25 -2.60
CA ASP A 146 -10.51 -19.53 -2.03
C ASP A 146 -9.42 -20.25 -2.81
N ASP A 147 -9.56 -20.35 -4.14
CA ASP A 147 -8.61 -21.03 -5.01
C ASP A 147 -7.24 -20.35 -5.07
N SER A 148 -7.21 -19.01 -5.13
CA SER A 148 -5.97 -18.24 -5.08
C SER A 148 -5.27 -18.39 -3.73
N LEU A 149 -6.03 -18.29 -2.63
CA LEU A 149 -5.49 -18.33 -1.27
C LEU A 149 -4.93 -19.70 -0.89
N ARG A 150 -5.46 -20.81 -1.45
CA ARG A 150 -4.94 -22.17 -1.21
C ARG A 150 -3.47 -22.33 -1.59
N HIS A 151 -3.02 -21.60 -2.61
CA HIS A 151 -1.66 -21.70 -3.14
C HIS A 151 -0.77 -20.52 -2.75
N LEU A 152 -1.29 -19.56 -1.98
CA LEU A 152 -0.58 -18.33 -1.63
C LEU A 152 0.71 -18.62 -0.85
N GLY A 153 0.68 -19.59 0.08
CA GLY A 153 1.86 -20.01 0.86
C GLY A 153 2.99 -20.66 0.06
N GLU A 154 2.77 -21.02 -1.21
CA GLU A 154 3.83 -21.56 -2.09
C GLU A 154 4.79 -20.46 -2.57
N LEU A 155 4.39 -19.19 -2.49
CA LEU A 155 5.14 -18.03 -2.95
C LEU A 155 6.20 -17.56 -1.95
N ARG A 156 7.13 -18.45 -1.62
CA ARG A 156 8.12 -18.28 -0.52
C ARG A 156 9.13 -17.14 -0.74
N GLN A 157 9.28 -16.64 -1.97
CA GLN A 157 10.18 -15.54 -2.31
C GLN A 157 9.49 -14.16 -2.22
N LEU A 158 8.20 -14.10 -1.85
CA LEU A 158 7.47 -12.84 -1.73
C LEU A 158 8.09 -11.96 -0.65
N ARG A 159 8.27 -10.69 -1.02
CA ARG A 159 8.75 -9.60 -0.16
C ARG A 159 7.68 -8.54 0.05
N SER A 160 6.81 -8.37 -0.93
CA SER A 160 5.70 -7.43 -0.88
C SER A 160 4.43 -8.08 -1.41
N LEU A 161 3.40 -8.12 -0.57
CA LEU A 161 2.09 -8.67 -0.89
C LEU A 161 1.02 -7.64 -0.55
N ARG A 162 0.08 -7.41 -1.47
CA ARG A 162 -1.19 -6.76 -1.13
C ARG A 162 -2.37 -7.66 -1.50
N LEU A 163 -3.20 -7.89 -0.50
CA LEU A 163 -4.44 -8.65 -0.60
C LEU A 163 -5.61 -7.66 -0.55
N LEU A 164 -6.52 -7.78 -1.50
CA LEU A 164 -7.74 -6.98 -1.57
C LEU A 164 -8.96 -7.88 -1.40
N ASN A 165 -10.09 -7.29 -1.01
CA ASN A 165 -11.37 -7.97 -0.90
C ASN A 165 -11.36 -9.15 0.08
N VAL A 166 -10.60 -8.99 1.18
CA VAL A 166 -10.45 -10.01 2.21
C VAL A 166 -11.69 -10.05 3.11
N LYS A 167 -12.27 -11.22 3.28
CA LYS A 167 -13.37 -11.48 4.21
C LYS A 167 -12.83 -12.10 5.49
N GLN A 168 -13.61 -12.04 6.56
CA GLN A 168 -13.25 -12.69 7.83
C GLN A 168 -12.90 -14.18 7.64
N MET A 169 -13.68 -14.91 6.84
CA MET A 169 -13.45 -16.33 6.53
C MET A 169 -12.09 -16.62 5.86
N HIS A 170 -11.47 -15.63 5.22
CA HIS A 170 -10.17 -15.79 4.57
C HIS A 170 -8.99 -15.65 5.55
N CYS A 171 -9.19 -14.98 6.70
CA CYS A 171 -8.10 -14.56 7.58
C CYS A 171 -7.26 -15.73 8.13
N GLY A 172 -7.90 -16.85 8.50
CA GLY A 172 -7.19 -18.06 8.96
C GLY A 172 -6.24 -18.62 7.90
N ARG A 173 -6.75 -18.83 6.67
CA ARG A 173 -5.95 -19.33 5.54
C ARG A 173 -4.84 -18.36 5.12
N ILE A 174 -5.12 -17.06 5.16
CA ILE A 174 -4.11 -16.03 4.92
C ILE A 174 -3.01 -16.15 5.97
N GLY A 175 -3.35 -16.27 7.26
CA GLY A 175 -2.39 -16.48 8.35
C GLY A 175 -1.49 -17.68 8.11
N GLU A 176 -2.06 -18.85 7.80
CA GLU A 176 -1.32 -20.07 7.45
C GLU A 176 -0.35 -19.88 6.28
N SER A 177 -0.80 -19.16 5.23
CA SER A 177 0.02 -18.86 4.06
C SER A 177 1.18 -17.92 4.39
N LEU A 178 0.92 -16.88 5.20
CA LEU A 178 1.92 -15.89 5.58
C LEU A 178 3.06 -16.50 6.41
N LEU A 179 2.78 -17.51 7.24
CA LEU A 179 3.81 -18.25 8.00
C LEU A 179 4.86 -18.93 7.12
N GLN A 180 4.51 -19.25 5.86
CA GLN A 180 5.44 -19.84 4.90
C GLN A 180 6.34 -18.78 4.21
N MET A 181 5.99 -17.49 4.31
CA MET A 181 6.64 -16.39 3.59
C MET A 181 7.75 -15.73 4.41
N ARG A 182 8.89 -16.41 4.54
CA ARG A 182 10.02 -15.95 5.37
C ARG A 182 10.64 -14.62 4.92
N CYS A 183 10.49 -14.26 3.65
CA CYS A 183 11.05 -13.04 3.08
C CYS A 183 10.08 -11.85 3.07
N LEU A 184 8.85 -12.00 3.58
CA LEU A 184 7.83 -10.96 3.51
C LEU A 184 8.18 -9.79 4.42
N SER A 185 8.40 -8.61 3.82
CA SER A 185 8.72 -7.38 4.52
C SER A 185 7.62 -6.33 4.43
N ASN A 186 6.73 -6.42 3.44
CA ASN A 186 5.64 -5.47 3.23
C ASN A 186 4.32 -6.21 3.01
N LEU A 187 3.35 -5.93 3.88
CA LEU A 187 2.02 -6.53 3.83
C LEU A 187 0.95 -5.43 3.83
N TYR A 188 0.07 -5.48 2.84
CA TYR A 188 -1.15 -4.71 2.81
C TYR A 188 -2.36 -5.64 2.74
N VAL A 189 -3.35 -5.43 3.59
CA VAL A 189 -4.60 -6.21 3.57
C VAL A 189 -5.78 -5.24 3.60
N ASN A 190 -6.66 -5.36 2.61
CA ASN A 190 -7.91 -4.61 2.53
C ASN A 190 -9.10 -5.57 2.63
N ALA A 191 -10.00 -5.29 3.57
CA ALA A 191 -11.24 -6.01 3.72
C ALA A 191 -12.15 -5.79 2.49
N SER A 192 -13.13 -6.68 2.30
CA SER A 192 -14.11 -6.56 1.21
C SER A 192 -15.03 -5.36 1.37
N ASP A 193 -15.33 -4.98 2.62
CA ASP A 193 -16.13 -3.82 2.96
C ASP A 193 -15.79 -3.32 4.37
N GLU A 194 -16.42 -2.23 4.79
CA GLU A 194 -16.18 -1.58 6.07
C GLU A 194 -16.68 -2.37 7.29
N ASN A 195 -17.59 -3.32 7.10
CA ASN A 195 -18.18 -4.12 8.18
C ASN A 195 -17.43 -5.43 8.42
N GLU A 196 -16.70 -5.90 7.42
CA GLU A 196 -15.90 -7.12 7.48
C GLU A 196 -14.75 -7.00 8.48
N VAL A 197 -14.69 -7.98 9.37
CA VAL A 197 -13.78 -7.99 10.52
C VAL A 197 -12.51 -8.75 10.14
N LEU A 198 -11.38 -8.04 10.17
CA LEU A 198 -10.06 -8.61 9.97
C LEU A 198 -9.47 -9.11 11.30
N LEU A 199 -9.04 -10.37 11.30
CA LEU A 199 -8.33 -10.99 12.42
C LEU A 199 -7.11 -11.77 11.89
N LEU A 200 -5.98 -11.10 11.78
CA LEU A 200 -4.71 -11.73 11.41
C LEU A 200 -3.90 -12.03 12.67
N ASN A 201 -4.06 -13.24 13.19
CA ASN A 201 -3.35 -13.73 14.36
C ASN A 201 -2.08 -14.49 13.94
N VAL A 202 -1.05 -13.76 13.50
CA VAL A 202 0.15 -14.35 12.91
C VAL A 202 1.42 -13.58 13.33
N LEU A 203 2.48 -14.32 13.66
CA LEU A 203 3.79 -13.75 13.93
C LEU A 203 4.61 -13.63 12.64
N LEU A 204 4.99 -12.40 12.27
CA LEU A 204 5.75 -12.10 11.06
C LEU A 204 7.04 -11.32 11.41
N PRO A 205 8.11 -12.00 11.85
CA PRO A 205 9.32 -11.33 12.37
C PRO A 205 10.05 -10.50 11.31
N SER A 206 9.96 -10.91 10.04
CA SER A 206 10.56 -10.22 8.89
C SER A 206 9.82 -8.95 8.46
N LEU A 207 8.62 -8.70 9.01
CA LEU A 207 7.74 -7.64 8.56
C LEU A 207 8.28 -6.26 8.97
N GLN A 208 8.30 -5.36 8.01
CA GLN A 208 8.83 -4.01 8.15
C GLN A 208 7.76 -2.94 7.94
N LYS A 209 6.81 -3.22 7.04
CA LYS A 209 5.67 -2.36 6.74
C LYS A 209 4.37 -3.16 6.79
N LEU A 210 3.40 -2.64 7.54
CA LEU A 210 2.07 -3.20 7.66
C LEU A 210 1.05 -2.12 7.33
N SER A 211 0.08 -2.47 6.50
CA SER A 211 -1.08 -1.65 6.20
C SER A 211 -2.34 -2.48 6.25
N LEU A 212 -3.29 -2.09 7.09
CA LEU A 212 -4.58 -2.76 7.23
C LEU A 212 -5.68 -1.77 6.91
N ARG A 213 -6.60 -2.17 6.03
CA ARG A 213 -7.80 -1.40 5.67
C ARG A 213 -9.03 -2.23 5.93
N GLY A 214 -9.92 -1.75 6.78
CA GLY A 214 -11.08 -2.50 7.26
C GLY A 214 -11.09 -2.64 8.77
N ARG A 215 -12.27 -3.01 9.30
CA ARG A 215 -12.52 -3.13 10.74
C ARG A 215 -11.61 -4.19 11.34
N LEU A 216 -10.90 -3.85 12.42
CA LEU A 216 -10.12 -4.82 13.18
C LEU A 216 -11.01 -5.48 14.24
N ALA A 217 -10.75 -6.76 14.52
CA ALA A 217 -11.39 -7.43 15.65
C ALA A 217 -11.06 -6.71 16.97
N GLU A 218 -12.01 -6.76 17.91
CA GLU A 218 -11.80 -6.25 19.26
C GLU A 218 -10.65 -7.02 19.94
N GLY A 219 -9.79 -6.32 20.68
CA GLY A 219 -8.57 -6.89 21.27
C GLY A 219 -7.48 -7.27 20.26
N ALA A 220 -7.66 -7.09 18.95
CA ALA A 220 -6.67 -7.54 17.95
C ALA A 220 -5.29 -6.90 18.12
N LEU A 221 -5.22 -5.65 18.60
CA LEU A 221 -3.96 -4.95 18.85
C LEU A 221 -3.24 -5.49 20.09
N ASP A 222 -3.97 -6.02 21.07
CA ASP A 222 -3.42 -6.53 22.33
C ASP A 222 -3.07 -8.02 22.24
N GLU A 223 -3.93 -8.81 21.59
CA GLU A 223 -3.84 -10.27 21.57
C GLU A 223 -3.01 -10.81 20.40
N SER A 224 -3.01 -10.11 19.25
CA SER A 224 -2.32 -10.64 18.06
C SER A 224 -0.81 -10.46 18.18
N PRO A 225 -0.01 -11.54 17.95
CA PRO A 225 1.43 -11.45 17.81
C PRO A 225 1.86 -10.47 16.71
N LEU A 226 0.99 -10.10 15.78
CA LEU A 226 1.28 -9.14 14.71
C LEU A 226 1.63 -7.73 15.24
N PHE A 227 1.09 -7.36 16.39
CA PHE A 227 1.30 -6.04 17.01
C PHE A 227 2.13 -6.10 18.30
N GLN A 228 2.43 -7.31 18.78
CA GLN A 228 3.31 -7.50 19.93
C GLN A 228 4.77 -7.47 19.47
N ALA A 229 5.64 -6.82 20.26
CA ALA A 229 7.09 -6.75 20.00
C ALA A 229 7.84 -8.10 20.21
N VAL A 230 7.14 -9.22 20.06
CA VAL A 230 7.65 -10.57 20.25
C VAL A 230 8.48 -10.99 19.04
N GLY A 231 9.58 -11.71 19.28
CA GLY A 231 10.33 -12.37 18.20
C GLY A 231 11.21 -11.45 17.34
N GLY A 232 11.59 -10.26 17.82
CA GLY A 232 12.50 -9.36 17.12
C GLY A 232 11.88 -8.64 15.93
N GLN A 233 10.57 -8.37 15.98
CA GLN A 233 9.87 -7.61 14.95
C GLN A 233 10.56 -6.28 14.65
N ASN A 234 10.74 -6.01 13.36
CA ASN A 234 11.41 -4.81 12.87
C ASN A 234 10.44 -3.88 12.11
N LEU A 235 9.19 -3.86 12.58
CA LEU A 235 8.13 -3.03 12.01
C LEU A 235 8.46 -1.56 12.26
N TYR A 236 8.69 -0.81 11.19
CA TYR A 236 8.98 0.61 11.26
C TYR A 236 7.89 1.49 10.65
N SER A 237 6.92 0.90 9.94
CA SER A 237 5.80 1.60 9.33
C SER A 237 4.50 0.84 9.58
N LEU A 238 3.56 1.48 10.27
CA LEU A 238 2.21 0.97 10.48
C LEU A 238 1.18 1.97 9.96
N ILE A 239 0.25 1.47 9.15
CA ILE A 239 -0.85 2.27 8.62
C ILE A 239 -2.16 1.54 8.86
N LEU A 240 -3.08 2.20 9.57
CA LEU A 240 -4.42 1.69 9.84
C LEU A 240 -5.45 2.58 9.15
N PHE A 241 -6.25 1.96 8.30
CA PHE A 241 -7.33 2.58 7.55
C PHE A 241 -8.65 1.97 7.99
N TRP A 242 -9.65 2.79 8.32
CA TRP A 242 -11.03 2.31 8.53
C TRP A 242 -11.13 1.19 9.58
N SER A 243 -10.27 1.22 10.60
CA SER A 243 -10.10 0.14 11.58
C SER A 243 -11.18 0.09 12.65
N GLN A 244 -11.95 1.17 12.82
CA GLN A 244 -13.06 1.30 13.79
C GLN A 244 -12.67 0.96 15.24
N LEU A 245 -11.44 1.26 15.64
CA LEU A 245 -10.94 1.04 16.98
C LEU A 245 -11.71 1.90 17.98
N ARG A 246 -12.16 1.30 19.08
CA ARG A 246 -12.94 2.00 20.12
C ARG A 246 -12.07 2.43 21.30
N GLU A 247 -11.16 1.56 21.71
CA GLU A 247 -10.18 1.81 22.77
C GLU A 247 -8.94 2.52 22.22
N ASP A 248 -8.25 3.29 23.07
CA ASP A 248 -7.00 3.97 22.70
C ASP A 248 -5.99 2.90 22.24
N PRO A 249 -5.54 2.93 20.96
CA PRO A 249 -4.63 1.92 20.42
C PRO A 249 -3.16 2.15 20.79
N LEU A 250 -2.83 3.32 21.35
CA LEU A 250 -1.45 3.69 21.62
C LEU A 250 -0.75 2.81 22.68
N PRO A 251 -1.40 2.33 23.76
CA PRO A 251 -0.76 1.41 24.71
C PRO A 251 -0.18 0.16 24.03
N SER A 252 -0.97 -0.53 23.20
CA SER A 252 -0.52 -1.74 22.49
C SER A 252 0.53 -1.40 21.44
N LEU A 253 0.30 -0.35 20.65
CA LEU A 253 1.22 0.05 19.58
C LEU A 253 2.53 0.64 20.10
N SER A 254 2.57 1.18 21.32
CA SER A 254 3.79 1.73 21.93
C SER A 254 4.87 0.67 22.16
N GLN A 255 4.48 -0.60 22.26
CA GLN A 255 5.40 -1.74 22.37
C GLN A 255 6.30 -1.87 21.13
N LEU A 256 5.82 -1.39 19.97
CA LEU A 256 6.54 -1.39 18.70
C LEU A 256 7.56 -0.23 18.64
N SER A 257 8.59 -0.33 19.47
CA SER A 257 9.62 0.73 19.66
C SER A 257 10.42 1.10 18.41
N ASN A 258 10.37 0.28 17.35
CA ASN A 258 11.02 0.53 16.07
C ASN A 258 10.18 1.37 15.08
N LEU A 259 8.94 1.71 15.43
CA LEU A 259 8.08 2.53 14.58
C LEU A 259 8.71 3.90 14.30
N THR A 260 8.83 4.21 13.01
CA THR A 260 9.28 5.51 12.47
C THR A 260 8.15 6.26 11.79
N SER A 261 7.11 5.54 11.35
CA SER A 261 5.92 6.08 10.71
C SER A 261 4.67 5.40 11.25
N LEU A 262 3.74 6.19 11.76
CA LEU A 262 2.43 5.75 12.22
C LEU A 262 1.36 6.61 11.54
N GLN A 263 0.36 5.96 10.94
CA GLN A 263 -0.72 6.66 10.26
C GLN A 263 -2.07 6.03 10.58
N PHE A 264 -3.00 6.87 11.01
CA PHE A 264 -4.41 6.55 11.19
C PHE A 264 -5.24 7.35 10.19
N THR A 265 -6.14 6.67 9.49
CA THR A 265 -7.13 7.29 8.61
C THR A 265 -8.47 6.63 8.84
N ARG A 266 -9.42 7.32 9.48
CA ARG A 266 -10.68 6.71 9.96
C ARG A 266 -10.45 5.46 10.83
N ALA A 267 -9.32 5.40 11.53
CA ALA A 267 -8.91 4.20 12.24
C ALA A 267 -9.52 4.08 13.64
N TYR A 268 -9.81 5.22 14.27
CA TYR A 268 -10.18 5.33 15.68
C TYR A 268 -11.47 6.15 15.84
N ASN A 269 -12.39 5.59 16.62
CA ASN A 269 -13.73 6.12 16.89
C ASN A 269 -13.90 6.57 18.35
N GLY A 270 -12.87 6.48 19.19
CA GLY A 270 -12.92 7.03 20.54
C GLY A 270 -12.59 8.53 20.56
N GLU A 271 -12.58 9.10 21.76
CA GLU A 271 -12.56 10.55 21.96
C GLU A 271 -11.17 11.10 22.30
N GLN A 272 -10.31 10.27 22.91
CA GLN A 272 -9.02 10.71 23.41
C GLN A 272 -7.88 9.78 22.97
N LEU A 273 -6.78 10.37 22.53
CA LEU A 273 -5.51 9.69 22.34
C LEU A 273 -4.47 10.27 23.30
N THR A 274 -3.77 9.40 24.03
CA THR A 274 -2.76 9.83 25.01
C THR A 274 -1.39 9.24 24.70
N PHE A 275 -0.44 10.11 24.37
CA PHE A 275 0.95 9.71 24.17
C PHE A 275 1.72 9.85 25.49
N LEU A 276 2.02 8.73 26.15
CA LEU A 276 2.73 8.71 27.44
C LEU A 276 4.24 8.88 27.29
N MET A 277 4.89 9.28 28.40
CA MET A 277 6.35 9.42 28.48
C MET A 277 7.07 8.15 27.99
N GLY A 278 8.06 8.32 27.11
CA GLY A 278 8.88 7.23 26.58
C GLY A 278 8.24 6.43 25.43
N TRP A 279 6.97 6.68 25.09
CA TRP A 279 6.32 5.99 23.98
C TRP A 279 6.84 6.48 22.62
N PHE A 280 6.94 5.55 21.68
CA PHE A 280 7.34 5.80 20.28
C PHE A 280 8.68 6.56 20.13
N PRO A 281 9.78 6.08 20.72
CA PRO A 281 11.04 6.82 20.80
C PRO A 281 11.69 7.12 19.45
N LYS A 282 11.41 6.30 18.42
CA LYS A 282 11.96 6.44 17.05
C LYS A 282 10.96 7.02 16.04
N LEU A 283 9.75 7.39 16.47
CA LEU A 283 8.71 7.85 15.58
C LEU A 283 9.10 9.20 14.99
N LYS A 284 9.13 9.29 13.66
CA LYS A 284 9.49 10.49 12.91
C LYS A 284 8.28 11.16 12.27
N ILE A 285 7.28 10.37 11.92
CA ILE A 285 6.12 10.83 11.16
C ILE A 285 4.85 10.26 11.78
N LEU A 286 3.93 11.16 12.14
CA LEU A 286 2.60 10.82 12.62
C LEU A 286 1.54 11.48 11.72
N TYR A 287 0.60 10.67 11.23
CA TYR A 287 -0.57 11.13 10.50
C TYR A 287 -1.84 10.72 11.25
N LEU A 288 -2.67 11.68 11.63
CA LEU A 288 -4.01 11.46 12.15
C LEU A 288 -5.00 12.13 11.19
N THR A 289 -5.81 11.32 10.50
CA THR A 289 -6.71 11.78 9.44
C THR A 289 -8.11 11.24 9.67
N ASP A 290 -9.12 12.11 9.51
CA ASP A 290 -10.54 11.73 9.59
C ASP A 290 -10.85 10.90 10.85
N LEU A 291 -10.51 11.38 12.04
CA LEU A 291 -10.87 10.75 13.31
C LEU A 291 -12.08 11.50 13.90
N PRO A 292 -13.33 11.09 13.56
CA PRO A 292 -14.49 11.96 13.68
C PRO A 292 -14.84 12.31 15.13
N ASN A 293 -14.56 11.42 16.09
CA ASN A 293 -14.92 11.60 17.49
C ASN A 293 -13.77 12.15 18.34
N LEU A 294 -12.55 12.20 17.79
CA LEU A 294 -11.37 12.62 18.53
C LEU A 294 -11.50 14.10 18.90
N ASN A 295 -11.65 14.38 20.19
CA ASN A 295 -11.75 15.73 20.75
C ASN A 295 -10.50 16.11 21.55
N ARG A 296 -9.69 15.12 21.96
CA ARG A 296 -8.54 15.33 22.84
C ARG A 296 -7.31 14.54 22.40
N LEU A 297 -6.19 15.22 22.27
CA LEU A 297 -4.90 14.63 21.94
C LEU A 297 -3.87 15.10 22.97
N GLU A 298 -3.56 14.23 23.94
CA GLU A 298 -2.60 14.54 25.00
C GLU A 298 -1.20 14.03 24.66
N ILE A 299 -0.19 14.86 24.89
CA ILE A 299 1.22 14.52 24.68
C ILE A 299 1.96 14.76 25.98
N GLN A 300 2.41 13.69 26.64
CA GLN A 300 3.24 13.82 27.84
C GLN A 300 4.68 14.20 27.47
N GLN A 301 5.37 14.85 28.40
CA GLN A 301 6.77 15.19 28.23
C GLN A 301 7.61 13.93 28.00
N GLY A 302 8.43 13.94 26.94
CA GLY A 302 9.27 12.80 26.56
C GLY A 302 8.56 11.73 25.71
N ALA A 303 7.28 11.91 25.36
CA ALA A 303 6.62 11.10 24.34
C ALA A 303 7.10 11.50 22.94
N MET A 304 7.15 10.54 22.01
CA MET A 304 7.50 10.76 20.60
C MET A 304 8.78 11.60 20.41
N ALA A 305 9.82 11.33 21.20
CA ALA A 305 11.00 12.17 21.33
C ALA A 305 11.82 12.40 20.03
N SER A 306 11.50 11.70 18.94
CA SER A 306 12.14 11.84 17.61
C SER A 306 11.20 12.41 16.53
N LEU A 307 10.01 12.92 16.90
CA LEU A 307 8.98 13.29 15.93
C LEU A 307 9.41 14.50 15.10
N GLU A 308 9.53 14.30 13.78
CA GLU A 308 9.95 15.35 12.84
C GLU A 308 8.75 15.96 12.12
N LYS A 309 7.67 15.19 11.90
CA LYS A 309 6.49 15.63 11.15
C LYS A 309 5.20 15.17 11.81
N LEU A 310 4.29 16.11 12.04
CA LEU A 310 2.95 15.86 12.57
C LEU A 310 1.91 16.37 11.57
N PHE A 311 0.99 15.50 11.17
CA PHE A 311 -0.11 15.81 10.27
C PHE A 311 -1.43 15.51 10.97
N LEU A 312 -2.24 16.54 11.15
CA LEU A 312 -3.58 16.48 11.70
C LEU A 312 -4.54 16.94 10.60
N VAL A 313 -5.40 16.05 10.13
CA VAL A 313 -6.25 16.30 8.95
C VAL A 313 -7.69 15.98 9.27
N ASN A 314 -8.60 16.95 9.07
CA ASN A 314 -10.04 16.80 9.25
C ASN A 314 -10.43 16.22 10.63
N LEU A 315 -9.85 16.79 11.71
CA LEU A 315 -10.12 16.42 13.10
C LEU A 315 -11.16 17.37 13.71
N ASN A 316 -12.42 17.23 13.28
CA ASN A 316 -13.45 18.25 13.48
C ASN A 316 -13.87 18.48 14.94
N ASN A 317 -13.73 17.49 15.81
CA ASN A 317 -14.15 17.60 17.21
C ASN A 317 -13.05 18.17 18.12
N MET A 318 -11.85 18.43 17.59
CA MET A 318 -10.76 19.05 18.34
C MET A 318 -11.11 20.51 18.66
N THR A 319 -11.22 20.82 19.95
CA THR A 319 -11.53 22.18 20.44
C THR A 319 -10.34 22.87 21.08
N GLU A 320 -9.22 22.17 21.29
CA GLU A 320 -8.00 22.71 21.88
C GLU A 320 -6.76 22.29 21.10
N VAL A 321 -5.74 23.15 21.09
CA VAL A 321 -4.42 22.75 20.57
C VAL A 321 -3.89 21.61 21.46
N PRO A 322 -3.41 20.49 20.91
CA PRO A 322 -2.99 19.32 21.68
C PRO A 322 -2.12 19.69 22.88
N PRO A 323 -2.55 19.42 24.13
CA PRO A 323 -1.74 19.69 25.31
C PRO A 323 -0.40 18.94 25.24
N GLY A 324 0.69 19.67 25.48
CA GLY A 324 2.05 19.13 25.43
C GLY A 324 2.69 19.11 24.04
N ILE A 325 2.07 19.75 23.04
CA ILE A 325 2.66 19.95 21.71
C ILE A 325 4.02 20.68 21.79
N GLU A 326 4.23 21.53 22.80
CA GLU A 326 5.50 22.20 23.12
C GLU A 326 6.64 21.22 23.44
N PHE A 327 6.33 19.99 23.85
CA PHE A 327 7.35 18.98 24.16
C PHE A 327 7.94 18.35 22.90
N LEU A 328 7.33 18.55 21.73
CA LEU A 328 7.79 18.04 20.44
C LEU A 328 8.92 18.91 19.86
N ILE A 329 10.01 19.06 20.60
CA ILE A 329 11.17 19.90 20.23
C ILE A 329 11.76 19.57 18.84
N PRO A 330 11.88 18.30 18.39
CA PRO A 330 12.43 17.98 17.07
C PRO A 330 11.49 18.28 15.89
N LEU A 331 10.27 18.77 16.13
CA LEU A 331 9.24 18.93 15.11
C LEU A 331 9.66 19.97 14.07
N LYS A 332 9.86 19.53 12.84
CA LYS A 332 10.27 20.37 11.70
C LYS A 332 9.09 20.85 10.88
N TYR A 333 8.00 20.08 10.90
CA TYR A 333 6.82 20.33 10.08
C TYR A 333 5.55 19.92 10.78
N LEU A 334 4.63 20.88 10.93
CA LEU A 334 3.28 20.67 11.43
C LEU A 334 2.28 21.00 10.32
N ALA A 335 1.40 20.07 9.97
CA ALA A 335 0.36 20.29 8.97
C ALA A 335 -1.01 20.06 9.57
N LEU A 336 -1.88 21.05 9.39
CA LEU A 336 -3.23 21.13 9.94
C LEU A 336 -4.22 21.37 8.81
N TYR A 337 -4.69 20.30 8.16
CA TYR A 337 -5.54 20.42 6.97
C TYR A 337 -7.01 20.19 7.31
N GLU A 338 -7.89 20.91 6.62
CA GLU A 338 -9.35 20.84 6.81
C GLU A 338 -9.77 21.14 8.27
N ILE A 339 -9.12 22.14 8.89
CA ILE A 339 -9.46 22.59 10.25
C ILE A 339 -10.55 23.68 10.23
N THR A 340 -11.20 23.89 11.37
CA THR A 340 -12.19 24.97 11.57
C THR A 340 -11.50 26.33 11.80
N SER A 341 -12.21 27.42 11.48
CA SER A 341 -11.73 28.78 11.72
C SER A 341 -11.51 29.10 13.20
N ASP A 342 -12.33 28.53 14.08
CA ASP A 342 -12.18 28.66 15.53
C ASP A 342 -10.89 27.99 16.01
N PHE A 343 -10.61 26.78 15.52
CA PHE A 343 -9.37 26.08 15.83
C PHE A 343 -8.12 26.82 15.33
N LEU A 344 -8.20 27.42 14.13
CA LEU A 344 -7.13 28.28 13.61
C LEU A 344 -6.86 29.49 14.51
N THR A 345 -7.90 30.07 15.11
CA THR A 345 -7.76 31.19 16.04
C THR A 345 -7.02 30.77 17.30
N LEU A 346 -7.36 29.61 17.87
CA LEU A 346 -6.65 29.02 19.02
C LEU A 346 -5.18 28.71 18.70
N LEU A 347 -4.91 28.13 17.53
CA LEU A 347 -3.55 27.86 17.06
C LEU A 347 -2.70 29.13 16.99
N ARG A 348 -3.24 30.23 16.44
CA ARG A 348 -2.52 31.51 16.34
C ARG A 348 -2.19 32.13 17.69
N GLN A 349 -2.99 31.86 18.71
CA GLN A 349 -2.77 32.33 20.08
C GLN A 349 -1.80 31.45 20.86
N CYS A 350 -1.59 30.20 20.43
CA CYS A 350 -0.75 29.23 21.09
C CYS A 350 0.74 29.60 21.00
N SER A 351 1.36 29.91 22.15
CA SER A 351 2.79 30.22 22.25
C SER A 351 3.68 29.01 21.96
N ALA A 352 3.19 27.79 22.22
CA ALA A 352 3.91 26.52 22.07
C ALA A 352 4.43 26.26 20.64
N ILE A 353 3.79 26.83 19.61
CA ILE A 353 4.11 26.57 18.21
C ILE A 353 4.78 27.76 17.49
N ARG A 354 5.12 28.85 18.20
CA ARG A 354 5.65 30.11 17.60
C ARG A 354 6.98 29.96 16.85
N GLY A 355 7.71 28.86 17.01
CA GLY A 355 8.98 28.58 16.31
C GLY A 355 8.91 27.50 15.23
N THR A 356 7.76 26.84 15.09
CA THR A 356 7.60 25.66 14.21
C THR A 356 7.07 26.09 12.85
N ARG A 357 7.63 25.57 11.76
CA ARG A 357 7.03 25.75 10.44
C ARG A 357 5.74 24.93 10.37
N TRP A 358 4.61 25.61 10.15
CA TRP A 358 3.34 24.93 9.98
C TRP A 358 2.59 25.39 8.73
N ALA A 359 1.82 24.47 8.17
CA ALA A 359 0.93 24.70 7.04
C ALA A 359 -0.50 24.36 7.45
N TYR A 360 -1.47 25.05 6.87
CA TYR A 360 -2.88 24.76 7.13
C TYR A 360 -3.74 24.90 5.88
N SER A 361 -4.89 24.24 5.90
CA SER A 361 -6.02 24.55 5.02
C SER A 361 -7.29 24.64 5.86
N LEU A 362 -8.18 25.56 5.48
CA LEU A 362 -9.52 25.62 6.03
C LEU A 362 -10.41 24.65 5.24
N ARG A 363 -11.48 24.21 5.89
CA ARG A 363 -12.48 23.30 5.30
C ARG A 363 -13.42 23.99 4.29
N ASP A 364 -13.36 25.32 4.21
CA ASP A 364 -14.38 26.22 3.66
C ASP A 364 -15.73 26.17 4.41
#